data_AF-A0A2I0TEK6-F1
#
_entry.id   AF-A0A2I0TEK6-F1
#
_cell.length_a   1.000
_cell.length_b   1.000
_cell.length_c   1.000
_cell.angle_alpha   90.00
_cell.angle_beta   90.00
_cell.angle_gamma   90.00
#
_symmetry.space_group_name_H-M   'P 1'
#
loop_
_entity.id
_entity.type
_entity.pdbx_description
1 polymer ?
#
loop_
_entity_poly.entity_id
_entity_poly.type
_entity_poly.pdbx_seq_one_letter_code
_entity_poly.pdbx_strand_id
1 'polypeptide(L)'
;MSCLSLPSAVITNTNRLYVHPDSPFTGEQLLKQMVSFEKVKLTNNELDQHGHIILNSMHKYQPRVHIIKKKDHTASLLNLKSEEFRTFIFPETVFTAVTAYQNQLENGNLIGENMLKR
;
A
#
# COMPACT_ATOMS: atom_id res chain seq x y z
N MET A 1 10.51 -9.91 4.09
CA MET A 1 9.62 -8.79 4.50
C MET A 1 8.63 -8.54 3.38
N SER A 2 7.35 -8.35 3.69
CA SER A 2 6.33 -7.94 2.71
C SER A 2 5.89 -6.51 2.99
N CYS A 3 5.88 -5.66 1.98
CA CYS A 3 5.38 -4.29 2.10
C CYS A 3 4.51 -3.85 0.94
N LEU A 4 3.60 -2.90 1.20
CA LEU A 4 2.70 -2.31 0.22
C LEU A 4 3.16 -0.87 -0.11
N SER A 5 3.12 -0.48 -1.38
CA SER A 5 3.42 0.87 -1.85
C SER A 5 2.41 1.40 -2.89
N LEU A 6 2.33 2.73 -3.01
CA LEU A 6 1.47 3.44 -3.98
C LEU A 6 2.29 4.53 -4.72
N PRO A 7 2.51 4.41 -6.04
CA PRO A 7 3.51 5.22 -6.77
C PRO A 7 3.13 6.69 -7.02
N SER A 8 1.88 7.11 -6.82
CA SER A 8 1.49 8.53 -6.95
C SER A 8 1.63 9.34 -5.65
N ALA A 9 2.20 8.74 -4.59
CA ALA A 9 2.66 9.47 -3.41
C ALA A 9 4.15 9.77 -3.64
N VAL A 10 4.44 10.97 -4.15
CA VAL A 10 5.77 11.59 -4.32
C VAL A 10 6.94 10.62 -4.08
N ILE A 11 7.51 10.09 -5.16
CA ILE A 11 8.73 9.29 -5.13
C ILE A 11 9.91 10.21 -4.78
N THR A 12 10.07 10.56 -3.50
CA THR A 12 11.30 11.17 -2.98
C THR A 12 11.70 10.68 -1.58
N ASN A 13 10.91 9.82 -0.91
CA ASN A 13 11.32 9.28 0.38
C ASN A 13 10.86 7.84 0.59
N THR A 14 11.75 6.97 1.06
CA THR A 14 11.52 5.58 1.48
C THR A 14 10.56 5.46 2.69
N ASN A 15 9.87 6.55 3.07
CA ASN A 15 9.19 6.75 4.34
C ASN A 15 7.67 6.51 4.30
N ARG A 16 7.13 5.89 3.24
CA ARG A 16 5.68 5.67 3.09
C ARG A 16 5.32 4.25 2.61
N LEU A 17 6.17 3.28 2.94
CA LEU A 17 5.88 1.86 2.75
C LEU A 17 5.15 1.32 3.98
N TYR A 18 4.03 0.62 3.78
CA TYR A 18 3.44 -0.15 4.88
C TYR A 18 4.11 -1.52 4.96
N VAL A 19 4.78 -1.81 6.08
CA VAL A 19 5.35 -3.12 6.36
C VAL A 19 4.31 -3.95 7.09
N HIS A 20 4.09 -5.19 6.64
CA HIS A 20 3.18 -6.09 7.34
C HIS A 20 3.69 -6.34 8.77
N PRO A 21 2.86 -6.20 9.82
CA PRO A 21 3.29 -6.31 11.22
C PRO A 21 3.91 -7.69 11.54
N ASP A 22 3.39 -8.75 10.93
CA ASP A 22 3.90 -10.11 11.13
C ASP A 22 5.15 -10.42 10.27
N SER A 23 5.69 -9.44 9.53
CA SER A 23 6.99 -9.63 8.86
C SER A 23 8.13 -9.70 9.89
N PRO A 24 9.17 -10.50 9.66
CA PRO A 24 9.43 -11.28 8.45
C PRO A 24 8.67 -12.62 8.39
N PHE A 25 8.27 -13.00 7.19
CA PHE A 25 7.67 -14.31 6.91
C PHE A 25 8.69 -15.30 6.35
N THR A 26 8.56 -16.57 6.73
CA THR A 26 9.21 -17.68 6.03
C THR A 26 8.48 -17.98 4.71
N GLY A 27 9.16 -18.66 3.78
CA GLY A 27 8.51 -19.08 2.52
C GLY A 27 7.31 -20.00 2.75
N GLU A 28 7.38 -20.88 3.75
CA GLU A 28 6.29 -21.78 4.12
C GLU A 28 5.07 -21.03 4.66
N GLN A 29 5.29 -20.01 5.50
CA GLN A 29 4.22 -19.15 6.00
C GLN A 29 3.49 -18.45 4.85
N LEU A 30 4.22 -17.88 3.89
CA LEU A 30 3.62 -17.22 2.73
C LEU A 30 2.75 -18.16 1.85
N LEU A 31 3.06 -19.47 1.85
CA LEU A 31 2.30 -20.45 1.07
C LEU A 31 1.06 -20.99 1.83
N LYS A 32 1.12 -21.03 3.16
CA LYS A 32 0.06 -21.65 3.99
C LYS A 32 -0.99 -20.67 4.47
N GLN A 33 -0.66 -19.38 4.60
CA GLN A 33 -1.56 -18.38 5.17
C GLN A 33 -1.82 -17.22 4.22
N MET A 34 -3.03 -16.69 4.28
CA MET A 34 -3.34 -15.43 3.61
C MET A 34 -2.62 -14.28 4.33
N VAL A 35 -1.90 -13.47 3.58
CA VAL A 35 -1.28 -12.22 4.08
C VAL A 35 -2.23 -11.06 3.78
N SER A 36 -2.77 -10.44 4.83
CA SER A 36 -3.76 -9.35 4.71
C SER A 36 -3.14 -7.98 5.00
N PHE A 37 -3.49 -7.00 4.18
CA PHE A 37 -3.11 -5.60 4.37
C PHE A 37 -4.28 -4.75 4.88
N GLU A 38 -5.29 -5.36 5.50
CA GLU A 38 -6.51 -4.68 5.99
C GLU A 38 -6.24 -3.53 6.97
N LYS A 39 -5.13 -3.59 7.71
CA LYS A 39 -4.74 -2.58 8.71
C LYS A 39 -4.05 -1.36 8.09
N VAL A 40 -3.86 -1.34 6.77
CA VAL A 40 -3.32 -0.18 6.06
C VAL A 40 -4.29 0.99 6.20
N LYS A 41 -3.76 2.13 6.62
CA LYS A 41 -4.50 3.39 6.69
C LYS A 41 -3.96 4.39 5.69
N LEU A 42 -4.90 5.07 5.04
CA LEU A 42 -4.65 6.14 4.08
C LEU A 42 -5.02 7.47 4.73
N THR A 43 -4.26 8.52 4.44
CA THR A 43 -4.53 9.87 4.97
C THR A 43 -4.25 10.92 3.91
N ASN A 44 -4.94 12.06 3.98
CA ASN A 44 -4.62 13.25 3.18
C ASN A 44 -3.81 14.29 3.99
N ASN A 45 -3.47 13.99 5.25
CA ASN A 45 -2.62 14.84 6.06
C ASN A 45 -1.15 14.66 5.65
N GLU A 46 -0.58 15.66 4.96
CA GLU A 46 0.82 15.64 4.51
C GLU A 46 1.84 15.58 5.64
N LEU A 47 1.43 15.98 6.85
CA LEU A 47 2.25 16.03 8.06
C LEU A 47 1.94 14.86 9.01
N ASP A 48 1.34 13.77 8.52
CA ASP A 48 1.06 12.59 9.36
C ASP A 48 2.33 12.04 10.02
N GLN A 49 2.27 11.86 11.33
CA GLN A 49 3.37 11.34 12.16
C GLN A 49 3.18 9.86 12.53
N HIS A 50 2.06 9.25 12.14
CA HIS A 50 1.70 7.87 12.48
C HIS A 50 2.22 6.86 11.45
N GLY A 51 2.85 7.33 10.36
CA GLY A 51 3.35 6.48 9.30
C GLY A 51 2.25 5.92 8.39
N HIS A 52 1.08 6.57 8.35
CA HIS A 52 0.03 6.23 7.39
C HIS A 52 0.47 6.56 5.96
N ILE A 53 -0.14 5.89 4.98
CA ILE A 53 0.16 6.19 3.57
C ILE A 53 -0.58 7.47 3.19
N ILE A 54 0.19 8.52 2.92
CA ILE A 54 -0.35 9.83 2.53
C ILE A 54 -0.69 9.84 1.03
N LEU A 55 -1.93 10.18 0.70
CA LEU A 55 -2.46 10.29 -0.66
C LEU A 55 -3.05 11.68 -0.90
N ASN A 56 -2.91 12.15 -2.14
CA ASN A 56 -3.57 13.34 -2.64
C ASN A 56 -4.97 12.97 -3.14
N SER A 57 -5.96 13.76 -2.74
CA SER A 57 -7.33 13.60 -3.25
C SER A 57 -7.38 13.81 -4.77
N MET A 58 -8.34 13.17 -5.44
CA MET A 58 -8.56 13.20 -6.89
C MET A 58 -7.41 12.65 -7.74
N HIS A 59 -6.52 11.86 -7.14
CA HIS A 59 -5.42 11.21 -7.87
C HIS A 59 -5.62 9.71 -7.96
N LYS A 60 -5.22 9.13 -9.10
CA LYS A 60 -5.23 7.69 -9.34
C LYS A 60 -3.98 7.03 -8.76
N TYR A 61 -4.16 5.91 -8.09
CA TYR A 61 -3.11 5.13 -7.43
C TYR A 61 -3.18 3.66 -7.84
N GLN A 62 -2.02 3.03 -7.96
CA GLN A 62 -1.85 1.60 -8.23
C GLN A 62 -1.16 0.94 -7.03
N PRO A 63 -1.86 0.12 -6.23
CA PRO A 63 -1.24 -0.72 -5.21
C PRO A 63 -0.16 -1.64 -5.78
N ARG A 64 0.97 -1.73 -5.07
CA ARG A 64 2.10 -2.61 -5.40
C ARG A 64 2.54 -3.36 -4.16
N VAL A 65 2.60 -4.68 -4.23
CA VAL A 65 3.10 -5.54 -3.15
C VAL A 65 4.54 -5.90 -3.45
N HIS A 66 5.43 -5.71 -2.49
CA HIS A 66 6.84 -6.07 -2.60
C HIS A 66 7.17 -7.19 -1.62
N ILE A 67 7.77 -8.27 -2.11
CA ILE A 67 8.37 -9.33 -1.29
C ILE A 67 9.88 -9.15 -1.35
N ILE A 68 10.49 -8.89 -0.19
CA ILE A 68 11.91 -8.59 -0.05
C ILE A 68 12.57 -9.73 0.72
N LYS A 69 13.55 -10.37 0.09
CA LYS A 69 14.36 -11.43 0.70
C LYS A 69 15.53 -10.79 1.42
N LYS A 70 15.42 -10.68 2.75
CA LYS A 70 16.54 -10.19 3.59
C LYS A 70 17.63 -11.25 3.65
N LYS A 71 18.90 -10.84 3.47
CA LYS A 71 20.07 -11.71 3.62
C LYS A 71 20.56 -11.81 5.07
N ASP A 72 20.36 -10.76 5.88
CA ASP A 72 20.74 -10.71 7.31
C ASP A 72 19.64 -10.12 8.20
N HIS A 73 19.53 -10.64 9.44
CA HIS A 73 18.53 -10.23 10.43
C HIS A 73 18.79 -8.84 11.06
N THR A 74 19.94 -8.21 10.78
CA THR A 74 20.43 -7.00 11.46
C THR A 74 20.30 -5.71 10.66
N ALA A 75 20.00 -5.78 9.36
CA ALA A 75 19.88 -4.58 8.53
C ALA A 75 18.57 -3.83 8.84
N SER A 76 18.71 -2.75 9.61
CA SER A 76 17.67 -1.73 9.81
C SER A 76 17.43 -0.97 8.52
N LEU A 77 16.15 -0.84 8.18
CA LEU A 77 15.58 -0.06 7.09
C LEU A 77 15.68 -0.65 5.68
N LEU A 78 14.53 -0.61 5.02
CA LEU A 78 14.21 -1.02 3.67
C LEU A 78 15.04 -0.25 2.64
N ASN A 79 16.30 -0.64 2.42
CA ASN A 79 17.01 -0.17 1.24
C ASN A 79 16.57 -1.00 0.03
N LEU A 80 15.45 -0.58 -0.58
CA LEU A 80 14.90 -1.22 -1.77
C LEU A 80 15.87 -1.20 -2.97
N LYS A 81 17.00 -0.45 -2.89
CA LYS A 81 18.05 -0.45 -3.92
C LYS A 81 19.10 -1.54 -3.71
N SER A 82 19.21 -2.11 -2.51
CA SER A 82 20.27 -3.06 -2.13
C SER A 82 19.77 -4.49 -1.91
N GLU A 83 18.46 -4.67 -1.75
CA GLU A 83 17.86 -5.97 -1.42
C GLU A 83 17.27 -6.65 -2.66
N GLU A 84 17.33 -7.98 -2.71
CA GLU A 84 16.59 -8.74 -3.70
C GLU A 84 15.09 -8.65 -3.39
N PHE A 85 14.34 -7.93 -4.24
CA PHE A 85 12.89 -7.80 -4.10
C PHE A 85 12.16 -8.20 -5.38
N ARG A 86 10.96 -8.75 -5.20
CA ARG A 86 9.99 -8.98 -6.27
C ARG A 86 8.77 -8.10 -6.04
N THR A 87 8.30 -7.46 -7.10
CA THR A 87 7.09 -6.62 -7.06
C THR A 87 5.95 -7.31 -7.77
N PHE A 88 4.78 -7.28 -7.15
CA PHE A 88 3.51 -7.75 -7.68
C PHE A 88 2.56 -6.56 -7.83
N ILE A 89 1.92 -6.47 -8.98
CA ILE A 89 0.99 -5.40 -9.33
C ILE A 89 -0.28 -6.06 -9.85
N PHE A 90 -1.40 -5.62 -9.32
CA PHE A 90 -2.73 -6.12 -9.66
C PHE A 90 -3.51 -4.95 -10.30
N PRO A 91 -3.62 -4.87 -11.63
CA PRO A 91 -4.26 -3.74 -12.32
C PRO A 91 -5.69 -3.47 -11.87
N GLU A 92 -6.41 -4.51 -11.43
CA GLU A 92 -7.76 -4.44 -10.87
C GLU A 92 -7.83 -3.70 -9.53
N THR A 93 -6.70 -3.46 -8.86
CA THR A 93 -6.64 -2.76 -7.57
C THR A 93 -6.40 -1.26 -7.69
N VAL A 94 -6.38 -0.72 -8.92
CA VAL A 94 -6.26 0.73 -9.14
C VAL A 94 -7.47 1.46 -8.57
N PHE A 95 -7.23 2.55 -7.85
CA PHE A 95 -8.28 3.39 -7.29
C PHE A 95 -7.96 4.87 -7.40
N THR A 96 -8.97 5.72 -7.24
CA THR A 96 -8.80 7.18 -7.11
C THR A 96 -9.05 7.55 -5.66
N ALA A 97 -8.10 8.22 -5.01
CA ALA A 97 -8.30 8.70 -3.64
C ALA A 97 -9.29 9.88 -3.66
N VAL A 98 -10.26 9.90 -2.76
CA VAL A 98 -11.26 10.97 -2.64
C VAL A 98 -11.48 11.29 -1.17
N THR A 99 -11.78 12.55 -0.83
CA THR A 99 -12.10 12.95 0.56
C THR A 99 -13.57 12.77 0.90
N ALA A 100 -14.42 12.68 -0.11
CA ALA A 100 -15.84 12.38 0.01
C ALA A 100 -16.29 11.65 -1.25
N TYR A 101 -17.25 10.73 -1.11
CA TYR A 101 -17.92 10.14 -2.26
C TYR A 101 -18.80 11.18 -2.94
N GLN A 102 -18.52 11.45 -4.20
CA GLN A 102 -19.32 12.34 -5.03
C GLN A 102 -20.39 11.50 -5.74
N ASN A 103 -21.41 11.04 -5.00
CA ASN A 103 -22.56 10.39 -5.62
C ASN A 103 -23.52 11.46 -6.16
N GLN A 104 -23.25 12.00 -7.34
CA GLN A 104 -24.31 12.55 -8.17
C GLN A 104 -24.83 11.42 -9.06
N LEU A 105 -26.08 11.02 -8.83
CA LEU A 105 -26.77 9.99 -9.61
C LEU A 105 -26.97 10.50 -11.04
N GLU A 106 -25.98 10.29 -11.91
CA GLU A 106 -26.19 10.36 -13.35
C GLU A 106 -26.20 8.93 -13.90
N ASN A 107 -27.41 8.41 -14.09
CA ASN A 107 -27.72 7.27 -14.97
C ASN A 107 -27.26 5.87 -14.54
N GLY A 108 -27.68 5.43 -13.34
CA GLY A 108 -28.02 4.01 -13.11
C GLY A 108 -26.89 2.98 -13.06
N ASN A 109 -25.62 3.37 -13.02
CA ASN A 109 -24.51 2.46 -12.70
C ASN A 109 -23.78 2.97 -11.46
N LEU A 110 -23.72 2.15 -10.41
CA LEU A 110 -22.92 2.41 -9.21
C LEU A 110 -21.45 2.50 -9.62
N ILE A 111 -20.95 3.72 -9.81
CA ILE A 111 -19.51 3.95 -9.98
C ILE A 111 -18.82 3.79 -8.63
N GLY A 112 -18.14 2.67 -8.48
CA GLY A 112 -17.12 2.46 -7.44
C GLY A 112 -17.67 1.97 -6.11
N GLU A 113 -18.00 0.68 -6.05
CA GLU A 113 -17.95 -0.08 -4.81
C GLU A 113 -16.59 0.14 -4.12
N ASN A 114 -16.62 0.79 -2.95
CA ASN A 114 -15.67 0.73 -1.83
C ASN A 114 -14.19 1.08 -2.13
N MET A 115 -13.60 2.11 -1.51
CA MET A 115 -13.10 1.99 -0.13
C MET A 115 -12.76 3.37 0.46
N LEU A 116 -13.59 3.83 1.40
CA LEU A 116 -13.29 4.77 2.49
C LEU A 116 -14.47 4.71 3.45
N LYS A 117 -14.50 3.66 4.28
CA LYS A 117 -15.22 3.72 5.55
C LYS A 117 -14.26 3.34 6.67
N ARG A 118 -14.31 4.22 7.67
CA ARG A 118 -13.64 4.26 8.98
C ARG A 118 -13.21 2.92 9.56
#